data_AF-A0A0Q7BV62-F1
#
_entry.id   AF-A0A0Q7BV62-F1
#
_cell.length_a   1.000
_cell.length_b   1.000
_cell.length_c   1.000
_cell.angle_alpha   90.00
_cell.angle_beta   90.00
_cell.angle_gamma   90.00
#
_symmetry.space_group_name_H-M   'P 1'
#
loop_
_entity.id
_entity.type
_entity.pdbx_description
1 polymer ?
#
loop_
_entity_poly.entity_id
_entity_poly.type
_entity_poly.pdbx_seq_one_letter_code
_entity_poly.pdbx_strand_id
1 'polypeptide(L)'
;MILHGNTDPDAELVILYGNCQVPWLAQLLLAADGHGGERGYLSVLNHAPAGQPLQVPSRRDLARCKLYLEQHDSEIFLRQREELRDGLPAACPKVVFPTYMVRFLWPFRVVEPTPLADPTYVFGRYSEGDRVALKVRAQGLRGDAAVDAYLARSTESMPNLERRFDVDMNDMDARDRVCDVAIGDYVRDNFRKQHLFWNFGHISAAGMAELACRLWRVAAPDVGGHPAIAPAQIREAARALGGMGPIQQPIHPRVAEHFDLHFHTPDMRYRWFDQQWSFREYMARYIGLDASW
;
A
#
# COMPACT_ATOMS: atom_id res chain seq x y z
N MET A 1 -2.01 -4.79 -15.57
CA MET A 1 -0.55 -4.83 -15.75
C MET A 1 -0.06 -3.44 -16.06
N ILE A 2 1.11 -3.07 -15.55
CA ILE A 2 1.69 -1.72 -15.73
C ILE A 2 3.17 -1.91 -16.05
N LEU A 3 3.65 -1.36 -17.16
CA LEU A 3 5.05 -1.46 -17.60
C LEU A 3 5.74 -0.11 -17.43
N HIS A 4 6.91 -0.12 -16.81
CA HIS A 4 7.80 1.03 -16.68
C HIS A 4 9.15 0.74 -17.34
N GLY A 5 9.94 1.77 -17.66
CA GLY A 5 11.27 1.62 -18.26
C GLY A 5 11.20 1.32 -19.77
N ASN A 6 12.05 0.42 -20.26
CA ASN A 6 12.09 0.05 -21.66
C ASN A 6 10.83 -0.72 -22.07
N THR A 7 10.12 -0.20 -23.07
CA THR A 7 8.89 -0.79 -23.61
C THR A 7 9.11 -1.63 -24.86
N ASP A 8 10.35 -1.75 -25.33
CA ASP A 8 10.70 -2.62 -26.45
C ASP A 8 10.27 -4.07 -26.13
N PRO A 9 9.56 -4.75 -27.06
CA PRO A 9 9.06 -6.10 -26.86
C PRO A 9 10.17 -7.16 -26.72
N ASP A 10 11.42 -6.83 -27.05
CA ASP A 10 12.60 -7.68 -26.91
C ASP A 10 13.51 -7.27 -25.74
N ALA A 11 13.20 -6.17 -25.04
CA ALA A 11 13.92 -5.78 -23.82
C ALA A 11 13.86 -6.86 -22.73
N GLU A 12 14.89 -6.95 -21.89
CA GLU A 12 14.81 -7.79 -20.69
C GLU A 12 13.72 -7.28 -19.74
N LEU A 13 13.04 -8.19 -19.04
CA LEU A 13 12.01 -7.82 -18.05
C LEU A 13 12.39 -8.20 -16.63
N VAL A 14 12.11 -7.29 -15.70
CA VAL A 14 11.86 -7.60 -14.30
C VAL A 14 10.35 -7.66 -14.11
N ILE A 15 9.82 -8.80 -13.68
CA ILE A 15 8.38 -8.96 -13.43
C ILE A 15 8.13 -8.87 -11.93
N LEU A 16 7.23 -7.98 -11.53
CA LEU A 16 6.79 -7.82 -10.14
C LEU A 16 5.35 -8.30 -10.01
N TYR A 17 5.09 -9.27 -9.15
CA TYR A 17 3.75 -9.75 -8.82
C TYR A 17 3.32 -9.31 -7.43
N GLY A 18 2.10 -8.80 -7.28
CA GLY A 18 1.53 -8.48 -5.97
C GLY A 18 0.38 -7.48 -6.03
N ASN A 19 0.13 -6.79 -4.93
CA ASN A 19 -0.95 -5.81 -4.80
C ASN A 19 -0.56 -4.42 -5.35
N CYS A 20 -1.29 -3.38 -4.95
CA CYS A 20 -1.09 -2.00 -5.42
C CYS A 20 0.30 -1.42 -5.10
N GLN A 21 1.13 -2.09 -4.30
CA GLN A 21 2.50 -1.67 -3.97
C GLN A 21 3.49 -1.94 -5.12
N VAL A 22 3.26 -2.96 -5.94
CA VAL A 22 4.26 -3.39 -6.93
C VAL A 22 4.53 -2.37 -8.05
N PRO A 23 3.55 -1.57 -8.54
CA PRO A 23 3.83 -0.49 -9.48
C PRO A 23 4.71 0.63 -8.91
N TRP A 24 4.65 0.88 -7.59
CA TRP A 24 5.55 1.81 -6.93
C TRP A 24 6.95 1.22 -6.82
N LEU A 25 7.06 -0.03 -6.37
CA LEU A 25 8.35 -0.73 -6.30
C LEU A 25 9.04 -0.80 -7.66
N ALA A 26 8.30 -1.07 -8.73
CA ALA A 26 8.81 -1.10 -10.10
C ALA A 26 9.51 0.21 -10.49
N GLN A 27 8.87 1.36 -10.22
CA GLN A 27 9.45 2.67 -10.51
C GLN A 27 10.67 2.99 -9.63
N LEU A 28 10.63 2.59 -8.35
CA LEU A 28 11.74 2.82 -7.43
C LEU A 28 12.96 1.97 -7.78
N LEU A 29 12.77 0.71 -8.17
CA LEU A 29 13.85 -0.16 -8.61
C LEU A 29 14.42 0.30 -9.95
N LEU A 30 13.57 0.72 -10.89
CA LEU A 30 14.00 1.32 -12.16
C LEU A 30 14.93 2.52 -11.95
N ALA A 31 14.68 3.36 -10.93
CA ALA A 31 15.52 4.52 -10.63
C ALA A 31 16.95 4.15 -10.16
N ALA A 32 17.17 2.92 -9.73
CA ALA A 32 18.46 2.37 -9.29
C ALA A 32 18.98 1.25 -10.20
N ASP A 33 18.35 1.02 -11.35
CA ASP A 33 18.72 -0.03 -12.29
C ASP A 33 20.11 0.25 -12.90
N GLY A 34 20.96 -0.79 -12.91
CA GLY A 34 22.34 -0.68 -13.37
C GLY A 34 22.54 -0.82 -14.88
N HIS A 35 21.49 -1.15 -15.64
CA HIS A 35 21.57 -1.53 -17.05
C HIS A 35 21.19 -0.38 -17.99
N GLY A 36 21.40 0.87 -17.57
CA GLY A 36 21.33 2.02 -18.47
C GLY A 36 19.95 2.27 -19.11
N GLY A 37 18.87 1.75 -18.51
CA GLY A 37 17.52 1.90 -19.05
C GLY A 37 17.15 0.86 -20.13
N GLU A 38 17.93 -0.21 -20.28
CA GLU A 38 17.67 -1.27 -21.26
C GLU A 38 16.52 -2.20 -20.86
N ARG A 39 16.09 -2.18 -19.59
CA ARG A 39 15.10 -3.10 -19.03
C ARG A 39 13.70 -2.51 -18.84
N GLY A 40 12.71 -3.35 -19.01
CA GLY A 40 11.33 -3.09 -18.62
C GLY A 40 11.01 -3.65 -17.23
N TYR A 41 10.16 -2.96 -16.48
CA TYR A 41 9.65 -3.38 -15.18
C TYR A 41 8.14 -3.58 -15.26
N LEU A 42 7.70 -4.84 -15.34
CA LEU A 42 6.31 -5.22 -15.56
C LEU A 42 5.64 -5.59 -14.23
N SER A 43 4.68 -4.78 -13.80
CA SER A 43 3.83 -5.03 -12.65
C SER A 43 2.60 -5.86 -13.03
N VAL A 44 2.43 -7.00 -12.36
CA VAL A 44 1.29 -7.91 -12.48
C VAL A 44 0.50 -7.86 -11.18
N LEU A 45 -0.70 -7.25 -11.24
CA LEU A 45 -1.54 -7.06 -10.07
C LEU A 45 -2.33 -8.33 -9.74
N ASN A 46 -2.40 -8.66 -8.45
CA ASN A 46 -3.19 -9.75 -7.88
C ASN A 46 -4.69 -9.40 -7.70
N HIS A 47 -5.09 -8.19 -8.09
CA HIS A 47 -6.46 -7.69 -8.04
C HIS A 47 -6.78 -6.93 -9.32
N ALA A 48 -8.07 -6.82 -9.64
CA ALA A 48 -8.60 -6.04 -10.74
C ALA A 48 -9.85 -5.27 -10.29
N PRO A 49 -10.23 -4.18 -10.98
CA PRO A 49 -11.54 -3.56 -10.77
C PRO A 49 -12.68 -4.57 -10.91
N ALA A 50 -13.79 -4.32 -10.22
CA ALA A 50 -14.95 -5.21 -10.25
C ALA A 50 -15.41 -5.48 -11.70
N GLY A 51 -15.61 -6.75 -12.03
CA GLY A 51 -16.02 -7.19 -13.38
C GLY A 51 -14.91 -7.23 -14.42
N GLN A 52 -13.66 -6.88 -14.07
CA GLN A 52 -12.51 -7.01 -14.98
C GLN A 52 -11.70 -8.28 -14.64
N PRO A 53 -11.22 -9.01 -15.67
CA PRO A 53 -10.36 -10.16 -15.42
C PRO A 53 -8.99 -9.73 -14.92
N LEU A 54 -8.36 -10.58 -14.10
CA LEU A 54 -6.94 -10.47 -13.79
C LEU A 54 -6.13 -10.60 -15.08
N GLN A 55 -5.11 -9.77 -15.22
CA GLN A 55 -4.25 -9.76 -16.40
C GLN A 55 -3.00 -10.60 -16.16
N VAL A 56 -2.65 -11.46 -17.11
CA VAL A 56 -1.45 -12.30 -17.08
C VAL A 56 -0.51 -11.85 -18.20
N PRO A 57 0.82 -11.80 -17.98
CA PRO A 57 1.79 -11.53 -19.03
C PRO A 57 1.68 -12.54 -20.18
N SER A 58 2.08 -12.13 -21.38
CA SER A 58 2.15 -13.07 -22.51
C SER A 58 3.26 -14.10 -22.28
N ARG A 59 3.19 -15.26 -22.97
CA ARG A 59 4.30 -16.23 -22.95
C ARG A 59 5.64 -15.62 -23.38
N ARG A 60 5.61 -14.63 -24.28
CA ARG A 60 6.82 -13.89 -24.70
C ARG A 60 7.39 -13.06 -23.54
N ASP A 61 6.53 -12.38 -22.78
CA ASP A 61 6.96 -11.61 -21.61
C ASP A 61 7.55 -12.51 -20.52
N LEU A 62 6.91 -13.65 -20.26
CA LEU A 62 7.43 -14.62 -19.28
C LEU A 62 8.79 -15.16 -19.71
N ALA A 63 8.97 -15.53 -20.99
CA ALA A 63 10.22 -16.07 -21.51
C ALA A 63 11.42 -15.11 -21.43
N ARG A 64 11.19 -13.79 -21.48
CA ARG A 64 12.23 -12.76 -21.37
C ARG A 64 12.43 -12.22 -19.96
N CYS A 65 11.71 -12.75 -18.98
CA CYS A 65 11.89 -12.38 -17.57
C CYS A 65 13.27 -12.80 -17.08
N LYS A 66 14.02 -11.83 -16.52
CA LYS A 66 15.36 -12.01 -15.96
C LYS A 66 15.38 -12.00 -14.44
N LEU A 67 14.31 -11.50 -13.83
CA LEU A 67 14.13 -11.50 -12.39
C LEU A 67 12.64 -11.45 -12.09
N TYR A 68 12.18 -12.37 -11.26
CA TYR A 68 10.82 -12.39 -10.75
C TYR A 68 10.78 -11.95 -9.29
N LEU A 69 10.10 -10.83 -9.03
CA LEU A 69 9.87 -10.30 -7.69
C LEU A 69 8.44 -10.62 -7.29
N GLU A 70 8.27 -11.37 -6.22
CA GLU A 70 6.98 -11.89 -5.81
C GLU A 70 6.59 -11.38 -4.42
N GLN A 71 5.50 -10.63 -4.35
CA GLN A 71 4.95 -10.24 -3.06
C GLN A 71 4.31 -11.45 -2.38
N HIS A 72 4.70 -11.69 -1.13
CA HIS A 72 4.03 -12.62 -0.25
C HIS A 72 2.77 -11.98 0.33
N ASP A 73 1.63 -12.28 -0.28
CA ASP A 73 0.32 -12.05 0.29
C ASP A 73 -0.25 -13.35 0.92
N SER A 74 -1.27 -13.19 1.76
CA SER A 74 -1.98 -14.30 2.40
C SER A 74 -3.02 -14.95 1.48
N GLU A 75 -3.07 -14.60 0.18
CA GLU A 75 -4.02 -15.18 -0.76
C GLU A 75 -3.42 -16.46 -1.37
N ILE A 76 -3.70 -17.56 -0.69
CA ILE A 76 -3.02 -18.86 -0.84
C ILE A 76 -3.36 -19.56 -2.17
N PHE A 77 -4.32 -19.07 -2.96
CA PHE A 77 -4.81 -19.74 -4.17
C PHE A 77 -5.14 -18.78 -5.32
N LEU A 78 -4.18 -17.94 -5.71
CA LEU A 78 -4.29 -17.24 -6.98
C LEU A 78 -3.61 -18.07 -8.06
N ARG A 79 -4.42 -18.77 -8.86
CA ARG A 79 -4.02 -19.48 -10.08
C ARG A 79 -3.07 -18.65 -10.96
N GLN A 80 -3.26 -17.32 -10.98
CA GLN A 80 -2.37 -16.38 -11.66
C GLN A 80 -0.91 -16.47 -11.18
N ARG A 81 -0.65 -16.61 -9.87
CA ARG A 81 0.70 -16.74 -9.31
C ARG A 81 1.37 -18.04 -9.76
N GLU A 82 0.61 -19.13 -9.78
CA GLU A 82 1.08 -20.42 -10.30
C GLU A 82 1.37 -20.33 -11.80
N GLU A 83 0.47 -19.74 -12.58
CA GLU A 83 0.66 -19.52 -14.03
C GLU A 83 1.90 -18.67 -14.33
N LEU A 84 2.19 -17.67 -13.50
CA LEU A 84 3.43 -16.90 -13.60
C LEU A 84 4.63 -17.80 -13.33
N ARG A 85 4.66 -18.51 -12.19
CA ARG A 85 5.79 -19.38 -11.80
C ARG A 85 6.08 -20.45 -12.85
N ASP A 86 5.04 -21.08 -13.40
CA ASP A 86 5.16 -22.16 -14.38
C ASP A 86 5.60 -21.65 -15.76
N GLY A 87 5.27 -20.41 -16.11
CA GLY A 87 5.63 -19.81 -17.39
C GLY A 87 7.01 -19.16 -17.42
N LEU A 88 7.65 -18.94 -16.27
CA LEU A 88 8.97 -18.33 -16.19
C LEU A 88 10.09 -19.33 -16.61
N PRO A 89 11.22 -18.85 -17.14
CA PRO A 89 12.39 -19.69 -17.37
C PRO A 89 12.86 -20.35 -16.07
N ALA A 90 13.24 -21.63 -16.13
CA ALA A 90 13.67 -22.39 -14.94
C ALA A 90 14.88 -21.78 -14.20
N ALA A 91 15.73 -21.04 -14.92
CA ALA A 91 16.88 -20.34 -14.37
C ALA A 91 16.56 -18.90 -13.91
N CYS A 92 15.31 -18.43 -14.04
CA CYS A 92 14.93 -17.09 -13.64
C CYS A 92 15.00 -16.95 -12.12
N PRO A 93 15.86 -16.07 -11.58
CA PRO A 93 15.95 -15.83 -10.15
C PRO A 93 14.62 -15.27 -9.63
N LYS A 94 14.30 -15.64 -8.40
CA LYS A 94 13.09 -15.22 -7.70
C LYS A 94 13.45 -14.64 -6.35
N VAL A 95 12.87 -13.48 -6.04
CA VAL A 95 12.95 -12.85 -4.71
C VAL A 95 11.54 -12.63 -4.19
N VAL A 96 11.28 -13.09 -2.98
CA VAL A 96 10.00 -12.96 -2.28
C VAL A 96 10.10 -11.83 -1.25
N PHE A 97 9.12 -10.92 -1.25
CA PHE A 97 9.08 -9.79 -0.32
C PHE A 97 7.71 -9.64 0.34
N PRO A 98 7.62 -9.08 1.56
CA PRO A 98 6.39 -9.07 2.33
C PRO A 98 5.40 -8.04 1.80
N THR A 99 4.11 -8.31 1.96
CA THR A 99 3.10 -7.26 1.85
C THR A 99 3.24 -6.26 3.01
N TYR A 100 3.31 -4.97 2.69
CA TYR A 100 3.48 -3.90 3.66
C TYR A 100 2.12 -3.33 4.09
N MET A 101 1.50 -3.84 5.17
CA MET A 101 0.16 -3.44 5.61
C MET A 101 0.03 -3.44 7.13
N VAL A 102 -0.84 -2.57 7.67
CA VAL A 102 -1.23 -2.56 9.09
C VAL A 102 -2.71 -2.20 9.23
N ARG A 103 -3.37 -2.72 10.26
CA ARG A 103 -4.79 -2.46 10.56
C ARG A 103 -4.98 -1.77 11.92
N PHE A 104 -4.01 -1.84 12.82
CA PHE A 104 -4.10 -1.35 14.19
C PHE A 104 -4.32 0.17 14.28
N LEU A 105 -3.91 0.93 13.27
CA LEU A 105 -4.15 2.39 13.17
C LEU A 105 -5.60 2.76 12.82
N TRP A 106 -6.38 1.83 12.25
CA TRP A 106 -7.79 2.04 11.88
C TRP A 106 -8.67 0.92 12.47
N PRO A 107 -8.84 0.87 13.80
CA PRO A 107 -9.46 -0.26 14.51
C PRO A 107 -10.93 -0.51 14.14
N PHE A 108 -11.60 0.49 13.55
CA PHE A 108 -13.00 0.44 13.15
C PHE A 108 -13.20 0.15 11.66
N ARG A 109 -12.11 0.01 10.90
CA ARG A 109 -12.15 -0.22 9.45
C ARG A 109 -13.01 -1.45 9.10
N VAL A 110 -13.85 -1.27 8.09
CA VAL A 110 -14.61 -2.33 7.40
C VAL A 110 -14.68 -2.02 5.91
N VAL A 111 -15.22 -2.93 5.11
CA VAL A 111 -15.56 -2.63 3.71
C VAL A 111 -16.68 -1.60 3.68
N GLU A 112 -16.55 -0.57 2.83
CA GLU A 112 -17.62 0.41 2.62
C GLU A 112 -18.75 -0.22 1.78
N PRO A 113 -19.99 -0.30 2.31
CA PRO A 113 -21.11 -0.86 1.56
C PRO A 113 -21.60 0.03 0.41
N THR A 114 -21.34 1.34 0.44
CA THR A 114 -21.78 2.30 -0.57
C THR A 114 -20.64 3.24 -0.95
N PRO A 115 -19.61 2.76 -1.67
CA PRO A 115 -18.36 3.50 -1.88
C PRO A 115 -18.54 4.77 -2.74
N LEU A 116 -19.70 4.96 -3.39
CA LEU A 116 -19.99 6.03 -4.35
C LEU A 116 -18.97 6.03 -5.49
N ALA A 117 -18.90 4.90 -6.21
CA ALA A 117 -18.00 4.74 -7.34
C ALA A 117 -18.57 5.39 -8.60
N ASP A 118 -17.70 6.06 -9.36
CA ASP A 118 -17.99 6.65 -10.68
C ASP A 118 -16.72 6.56 -11.56
N PRO A 119 -16.76 6.97 -12.85
CA PRO A 119 -15.60 6.87 -13.73
C PRO A 119 -14.34 7.60 -13.24
N THR A 120 -14.48 8.66 -12.44
CA THR A 120 -13.37 9.40 -11.83
C THR A 120 -12.89 8.70 -10.57
N TYR A 121 -13.82 8.18 -9.77
CA TYR A 121 -13.56 7.52 -8.50
C TYR A 121 -13.91 6.03 -8.57
N VAL A 122 -13.13 5.27 -9.33
CA VAL A 122 -13.46 3.86 -9.66
C VAL A 122 -13.57 2.92 -8.46
N PHE A 123 -12.92 3.26 -7.34
CA PHE A 123 -13.01 2.53 -6.06
C PHE A 123 -13.92 3.22 -5.04
N GLY A 124 -14.62 4.29 -5.45
CA GLY A 124 -15.45 5.10 -4.59
C GLY A 124 -14.83 6.42 -4.15
N ARG A 125 -15.68 7.42 -3.94
CA ARG A 125 -15.34 8.66 -3.23
C ARG A 125 -14.96 8.40 -1.77
N TYR A 126 -15.52 7.34 -1.18
CA TYR A 126 -15.15 6.81 0.12
C TYR A 126 -14.87 5.31 -0.03
N SER A 127 -13.61 4.96 -0.32
CA SER A 127 -13.24 3.58 -0.64
C SER A 127 -13.15 2.64 0.57
N GLU A 128 -13.06 3.21 1.78
CA GLU A 128 -12.94 2.47 3.04
C GLU A 128 -14.07 2.82 4.01
N GLY A 129 -14.58 1.80 4.70
CA GLY A 129 -15.66 1.97 5.66
C GLY A 129 -15.17 2.08 7.10
N ASP A 130 -15.98 2.68 7.97
CA ASP A 130 -15.80 2.65 9.43
C ASP A 130 -17.08 2.17 10.12
N ARG A 131 -17.01 1.05 10.84
CA ARG A 131 -18.19 0.40 11.44
C ARG A 131 -18.96 1.27 12.45
N VAL A 132 -18.31 2.23 13.10
CA VAL A 132 -18.96 3.16 14.04
C VAL A 132 -19.62 4.27 13.25
N ALA A 133 -18.92 4.82 12.26
CA ALA A 133 -19.46 5.85 11.36
C ALA A 133 -20.68 5.35 10.60
N LEU A 134 -20.65 4.11 10.11
CA LEU A 134 -21.79 3.45 9.46
C LEU A 134 -23.03 3.39 10.37
N LYS A 135 -22.84 3.12 11.67
CA LYS A 135 -23.94 3.13 12.66
C LYS A 135 -24.48 4.53 12.91
N VAL A 136 -23.61 5.55 12.93
CA VAL A 136 -24.03 6.95 13.05
C VAL A 136 -24.79 7.39 11.80
N ARG A 137 -24.29 7.04 10.61
CA ARG A 137 -24.93 7.30 9.31
C ARG A 137 -26.34 6.70 9.24
N ALA A 138 -26.50 5.47 9.71
CA ALA A 138 -27.80 4.79 9.74
C ALA A 138 -28.86 5.49 10.61
N GLN A 139 -28.47 6.40 11.50
CA GLN A 139 -29.37 7.21 12.32
C GLN A 139 -29.76 8.54 11.65
N GLY A 140 -29.26 8.82 10.44
CA GLY A 140 -29.56 10.05 9.71
C GLY A 140 -28.84 11.30 10.24
N LEU A 141 -27.89 11.16 11.17
CA LEU A 141 -27.09 12.28 11.67
C LEU A 141 -26.12 12.79 10.59
N ARG A 142 -25.87 14.11 10.60
CA ARG A 142 -24.95 14.79 9.65
C ARG A 142 -24.16 15.91 10.34
N GLY A 143 -23.13 16.42 9.67
CA GLY A 143 -22.32 17.55 10.14
C GLY A 143 -21.67 17.29 11.50
N ASP A 144 -21.52 18.34 12.31
CA ASP A 144 -20.85 18.24 13.61
C ASP A 144 -21.56 17.29 14.58
N ALA A 145 -22.90 17.26 14.57
CA ALA A 145 -23.67 16.35 15.41
C ALA A 145 -23.37 14.86 15.11
N ALA A 146 -23.13 14.52 13.85
CA ALA A 146 -22.67 13.17 13.48
C ALA A 146 -21.26 12.89 13.99
N VAL A 147 -20.35 13.86 13.87
CA VAL A 147 -18.97 13.69 14.32
C VAL A 147 -18.89 13.53 15.83
N ASP A 148 -19.67 14.30 16.59
CA ASP A 148 -19.71 14.17 18.05
C ASP A 148 -20.33 12.84 18.48
N ALA A 149 -21.41 12.40 17.82
CA ALA A 149 -21.99 11.07 18.04
C ALA A 149 -21.02 9.94 17.69
N TYR A 150 -20.22 10.11 16.63
CA TYR A 150 -19.15 9.19 16.28
C TYR A 150 -18.09 9.13 17.38
N LEU A 151 -17.53 10.27 17.79
CA LEU A 151 -16.45 10.34 18.77
C LEU A 151 -16.85 9.75 20.13
N ALA A 152 -18.09 9.99 20.56
CA ALA A 152 -18.63 9.40 21.79
C ALA A 152 -18.65 7.86 21.69
N ARG A 153 -19.25 7.32 20.61
CA ARG A 153 -19.38 5.87 20.41
C ARG A 153 -18.07 5.17 20.14
N SER A 154 -17.19 5.77 19.36
CA SER A 154 -15.89 5.19 19.05
C SER A 154 -15.02 5.15 20.31
N THR A 155 -15.10 6.16 21.18
CA THR A 155 -14.41 6.16 22.47
C THR A 155 -14.92 5.06 23.39
N GLU A 156 -16.25 4.92 23.52
CA GLU A 156 -16.86 3.86 24.34
C GLU A 156 -16.56 2.44 23.82
N SER A 157 -16.51 2.27 22.49
CA SER A 157 -16.30 0.97 21.84
C SER A 157 -14.87 0.72 21.35
N MET A 158 -13.90 1.52 21.82
CA MET A 158 -12.50 1.38 21.43
C MET A 158 -11.99 -0.01 21.81
N PRO A 159 -11.50 -0.81 20.85
CA PRO A 159 -10.94 -2.11 21.17
C PRO A 159 -9.61 -1.96 21.92
N ASN A 160 -9.12 -3.06 22.51
CA ASN A 160 -7.76 -3.11 23.02
C ASN A 160 -6.75 -2.90 21.85
N LEU A 161 -6.13 -1.72 21.82
CA LEU A 161 -5.24 -1.28 20.76
C LEU A 161 -3.90 -2.01 20.79
N GLU A 162 -3.35 -2.27 21.98
CA GLU A 162 -2.12 -3.08 22.13
C GLU A 162 -2.30 -4.48 21.56
N ARG A 163 -3.42 -5.15 21.88
CA ARG A 163 -3.72 -6.47 21.30
C ARG A 163 -3.79 -6.43 19.77
N ARG A 164 -4.31 -5.34 19.19
CA ARG A 164 -4.36 -5.18 17.73
C ARG A 164 -2.99 -4.95 17.13
N PHE A 165 -2.17 -4.14 17.78
CA PHE A 165 -0.77 -3.94 17.43
C PHE A 165 -0.02 -5.28 17.43
N ASP A 166 -0.13 -6.05 18.52
CA ASP A 166 0.52 -7.36 18.64
C ASP A 166 0.10 -8.32 17.52
N VAL A 167 -1.20 -8.38 17.19
CA VAL A 167 -1.70 -9.22 16.10
C VAL A 167 -1.08 -8.82 14.75
N ASP A 168 -1.14 -7.54 14.38
CA ASP A 168 -0.60 -7.09 13.09
C ASP A 168 0.92 -7.25 13.01
N MET A 169 1.63 -7.04 14.12
CA MET A 169 3.08 -7.21 14.19
C MET A 169 3.49 -8.68 14.15
N ASN A 170 2.75 -9.58 14.79
CA ASN A 170 2.97 -11.02 14.67
C ASN A 170 2.70 -11.51 13.25
N ASP A 171 1.65 -11.00 12.60
CA ASP A 171 1.36 -11.26 11.19
C ASP A 171 2.50 -10.79 10.29
N MET A 172 3.08 -9.61 10.57
CA MET A 172 4.21 -9.07 9.80
C MET A 172 5.48 -9.90 10.01
N ASP A 173 5.81 -10.26 11.25
CA ASP A 173 6.95 -11.13 11.56
C ASP A 173 6.81 -12.51 10.89
N ALA A 174 5.59 -13.06 10.87
CA ALA A 174 5.33 -14.34 10.20
C ALA A 174 5.59 -14.26 8.69
N ARG A 175 5.23 -13.14 8.04
CA ARG A 175 5.54 -12.89 6.62
C ARG A 175 7.03 -12.69 6.40
N ASP A 176 7.69 -11.88 7.23
CA ASP A 176 9.12 -11.61 7.12
C ASP A 176 9.96 -12.90 7.19
N ARG A 177 9.56 -13.90 8.00
CA ARG A 177 10.27 -15.19 8.12
C ARG A 177 10.24 -16.06 6.86
N VAL A 178 9.29 -15.83 5.96
CA VAL A 178 9.13 -16.63 4.72
C VAL A 178 9.48 -15.82 3.46
N CYS A 179 9.95 -14.59 3.64
CA CYS A 179 10.40 -13.70 2.59
C CYS A 179 11.92 -13.58 2.60
N ASP A 180 12.51 -13.22 1.46
CA ASP A 180 13.92 -12.88 1.35
C ASP A 180 14.22 -11.47 1.89
N VAL A 181 13.17 -10.68 2.10
CA VAL A 181 13.20 -9.32 2.65
C VAL A 181 12.31 -9.27 3.90
N ALA A 182 12.78 -8.58 4.94
CA ALA A 182 11.98 -8.27 6.13
C ALA A 182 11.72 -6.76 6.24
N ILE A 183 10.64 -6.34 6.90
CA ILE A 183 10.31 -4.92 7.10
C ILE A 183 9.71 -4.60 8.49
N GLY A 184 9.32 -5.60 9.28
CA GLY A 184 8.62 -5.43 10.54
C GLY A 184 9.43 -4.69 11.60
N ASP A 185 10.75 -4.88 11.64
CA ASP A 185 11.69 -4.11 12.47
C ASP A 185 11.56 -2.60 12.19
N TYR A 186 11.61 -2.20 10.92
CA TYR A 186 11.51 -0.80 10.53
C TYR A 186 10.17 -0.19 10.95
N VAL A 187 9.09 -0.94 10.81
CA VAL A 187 7.76 -0.51 11.23
C VAL A 187 7.77 -0.23 12.73
N ARG A 188 8.18 -1.19 13.57
CA ARG A 188 8.22 -1.04 15.03
C ARG A 188 9.02 0.20 15.46
N ASP A 189 10.13 0.45 14.80
CA ASP A 189 11.06 1.52 15.17
C ASP A 189 10.60 2.91 14.71
N ASN A 190 9.73 2.99 13.70
CA ASN A 190 9.44 4.25 12.99
C ASN A 190 7.96 4.63 12.90
N PHE A 191 7.01 3.72 13.10
CA PHE A 191 5.59 4.03 12.90
C PHE A 191 5.06 5.11 13.84
N ARG A 192 5.68 5.30 15.02
CA ARG A 192 5.36 6.39 15.94
C ARG A 192 5.97 7.72 15.51
N LYS A 193 7.14 7.69 14.88
CA LYS A 193 7.94 8.86 14.51
C LYS A 193 7.55 9.44 13.14
N GLN A 194 7.05 8.59 12.25
CA GLN A 194 6.77 8.93 10.85
C GLN A 194 5.41 8.41 10.44
N HIS A 195 4.71 9.17 9.59
CA HIS A 195 3.45 8.75 8.98
C HIS A 195 3.71 7.72 7.87
N LEU A 196 4.05 6.49 8.25
CA LEU A 196 4.43 5.42 7.31
C LEU A 196 3.25 4.90 6.48
N PHE A 197 2.04 4.90 7.04
CA PHE A 197 0.86 4.33 6.43
C PHE A 197 -0.16 5.43 6.15
N TRP A 198 -0.56 5.58 4.89
CA TRP A 198 -1.61 6.51 4.48
C TRP A 198 -2.99 5.90 4.61
N ASN A 199 -3.10 4.58 4.43
CA ASN A 199 -4.24 3.78 4.88
C ASN A 199 -3.71 2.40 5.25
N PHE A 200 -4.58 1.41 5.46
CA PHE A 200 -4.17 0.09 5.91
C PHE A 200 -3.18 -0.63 4.96
N GLY A 201 -3.08 -0.24 3.68
CA GLY A 201 -2.13 -0.84 2.72
C GLY A 201 -1.48 0.09 1.72
N HIS A 202 -1.76 1.40 1.78
CA HIS A 202 -1.04 2.44 1.06
C HIS A 202 -0.01 3.08 1.97
N ILE A 203 1.21 3.18 1.48
CA ILE A 203 2.39 3.52 2.26
C ILE A 203 2.93 4.88 1.80
N SER A 204 3.52 5.64 2.73
CA SER A 204 4.18 6.89 2.41
C SER A 204 5.46 6.67 1.59
N ALA A 205 5.99 7.76 1.02
CA ALA A 205 7.28 7.74 0.32
C ALA A 205 8.39 7.12 1.17
N ALA A 206 8.46 7.46 2.46
CA ALA A 206 9.50 6.97 3.36
C ALA A 206 9.40 5.46 3.59
N GLY A 207 8.19 4.94 3.81
CA GLY A 207 7.98 3.51 3.95
C GLY A 207 8.29 2.75 2.66
N MET A 208 7.83 3.24 1.50
CA MET A 208 8.11 2.59 0.22
C MET A 208 9.60 2.61 -0.14
N ALA A 209 10.30 3.72 0.14
CA ALA A 209 11.73 3.81 -0.09
C ALA A 209 12.51 2.77 0.73
N GLU A 210 12.12 2.54 1.98
CA GLU A 210 12.78 1.54 2.81
C GLU A 210 12.56 0.13 2.27
N LEU A 211 11.32 -0.25 1.94
CA LEU A 211 11.05 -1.56 1.35
C LEU A 211 11.81 -1.74 0.02
N ALA A 212 11.80 -0.73 -0.85
CA ALA A 212 12.53 -0.76 -2.11
C ALA A 212 14.06 -0.87 -1.92
N CYS A 213 14.63 -0.19 -0.92
CA CYS A 213 16.06 -0.29 -0.62
C CYS A 213 16.43 -1.71 -0.15
N ARG A 214 15.61 -2.33 0.70
CA ARG A 214 15.86 -3.70 1.17
C ARG A 214 15.68 -4.72 0.03
N LEU A 215 14.65 -4.55 -0.77
CA LEU A 215 14.40 -5.39 -1.95
C LEU A 215 15.54 -5.27 -2.98
N TRP A 216 15.98 -4.04 -3.27
CA TRP A 216 17.11 -3.79 -4.16
C TRP A 216 18.38 -4.49 -3.67
N ARG A 217 18.69 -4.46 -2.36
CA ARG A 217 19.91 -5.12 -1.84
C ARG A 217 19.94 -6.62 -2.13
N VAL A 218 18.79 -7.29 -2.05
CA VAL A 218 18.69 -8.72 -2.35
C VAL A 218 18.72 -8.98 -3.85
N ALA A 219 18.05 -8.13 -4.63
CA ALA A 219 17.96 -8.24 -6.09
C ALA A 219 19.17 -7.66 -6.85
N ALA A 220 20.10 -6.96 -6.18
CA ALA A 220 21.23 -6.25 -6.77
C ALA A 220 22.10 -7.10 -7.72
N PRO A 221 22.34 -8.41 -7.47
CA PRO A 221 23.06 -9.25 -8.42
C PRO A 221 22.39 -9.32 -9.79
N ASP A 222 21.07 -9.19 -9.84
CA ASP A 222 20.28 -9.32 -11.06
C ASP A 222 19.92 -7.94 -11.65
N VAL A 223 19.54 -6.95 -10.84
CA VAL A 223 19.16 -5.59 -11.29
C VAL A 223 20.36 -4.64 -11.47
N GLY A 224 21.52 -4.99 -10.92
CA GLY A 224 22.70 -4.14 -10.92
C GLY A 224 22.55 -2.89 -10.05
N GLY A 225 23.29 -1.84 -10.42
CA GLY A 225 23.36 -0.57 -9.69
C GLY A 225 24.50 -0.55 -8.68
N HIS A 226 24.98 0.65 -8.34
CA HIS A 226 26.11 0.80 -7.44
C HIS A 226 25.66 0.89 -5.97
N PRO A 227 26.14 0.03 -5.04
CA PRO A 227 25.69 0.02 -3.64
C PRO A 227 25.80 1.33 -2.88
N ALA A 228 26.79 2.16 -3.23
CA ALA A 228 26.94 3.48 -2.62
C ALA A 228 25.92 4.53 -3.11
N ILE A 229 25.21 4.29 -4.22
CA ILE A 229 24.39 5.30 -4.90
C ILE A 229 22.92 4.87 -5.00
N ALA A 230 22.66 3.59 -5.28
CA ALA A 230 21.31 3.05 -5.49
C ALA A 230 20.31 3.38 -4.36
N PRO A 231 20.64 3.24 -3.06
CA PRO A 231 19.72 3.64 -1.99
C PRO A 231 19.35 5.12 -2.00
N ALA A 232 20.27 6.01 -2.41
CA ALA A 232 20.00 7.44 -2.50
C ALA A 232 19.07 7.74 -3.69
N GLN A 233 19.29 7.08 -4.83
CA GLN A 233 18.41 7.19 -6.01
C GLN A 233 16.99 6.71 -5.70
N ILE A 234 16.85 5.56 -5.02
CA ILE A 234 15.55 5.03 -4.57
C ILE A 234 14.84 6.04 -3.66
N ARG A 235 15.55 6.60 -2.67
CA ARG A 235 14.96 7.58 -1.74
C ARG A 235 14.56 8.87 -2.44
N GLU A 236 15.34 9.32 -3.43
CA GLU A 236 14.99 10.50 -4.23
C GLU A 236 13.78 10.24 -5.11
N ALA A 237 13.75 9.12 -5.83
CA ALA A 237 12.60 8.71 -6.63
C ALA A 237 11.32 8.58 -5.78
N ALA A 238 11.42 8.02 -4.57
CA ALA A 238 10.30 7.94 -3.64
C ALA A 238 9.80 9.33 -3.19
N ARG A 239 10.70 10.28 -2.93
CA ARG A 239 10.32 11.67 -2.64
C ARG A 239 9.57 12.31 -3.80
N ALA A 240 10.06 12.10 -5.03
CA ALA A 240 9.44 12.65 -6.24
C ALA A 240 8.06 12.03 -6.53
N LEU A 241 7.91 10.72 -6.35
CA LEU A 241 6.62 10.03 -6.50
C LEU A 241 5.62 10.39 -5.39
N GLY A 242 6.12 10.70 -4.19
CA GLY A 242 5.32 10.83 -2.99
C GLY A 242 4.88 9.47 -2.44
N GLY A 243 3.89 9.48 -1.55
CA GLY A 243 3.27 8.24 -1.07
C GLY A 243 2.25 7.66 -2.04
N MET A 244 1.73 6.48 -1.69
CA MET A 244 0.87 5.70 -2.54
C MET A 244 -0.54 6.27 -2.67
N GLY A 245 -0.90 6.64 -3.89
CA GLY A 245 -2.24 7.10 -4.25
C GLY A 245 -2.58 8.47 -3.67
N PRO A 246 -3.82 8.94 -3.83
CA PRO A 246 -4.16 10.31 -3.47
C PRO A 246 -4.90 10.40 -2.12
N ILE A 247 -4.95 9.31 -1.34
CA ILE A 247 -5.74 9.20 -0.11
C ILE A 247 -4.83 8.95 1.10
N GLN A 248 -5.02 9.76 2.13
CA GLN A 248 -4.59 9.55 3.49
C GLN A 248 -5.85 9.43 4.35
N GLN A 249 -6.11 8.24 4.89
CA GLN A 249 -7.22 7.97 5.78
C GLN A 249 -6.93 8.58 7.16
N PRO A 250 -7.80 9.45 7.69
CA PRO A 250 -7.58 10.06 9.00
C PRO A 250 -7.42 9.02 10.12
N ILE A 251 -6.46 9.25 11.01
CA ILE A 251 -6.25 8.44 12.20
C ILE A 251 -7.14 8.99 13.31
N HIS A 252 -7.83 8.10 14.01
CA HIS A 252 -8.69 8.50 15.13
C HIS A 252 -7.85 9.16 16.23
N PRO A 253 -8.26 10.31 16.81
CA PRO A 253 -7.44 11.03 17.81
C PRO A 253 -7.00 10.17 19.00
N ARG A 254 -7.91 9.36 19.55
CA ARG A 254 -7.59 8.38 20.62
C ARG A 254 -6.58 7.31 20.22
N VAL A 255 -6.53 6.93 18.94
CA VAL A 255 -5.53 5.96 18.45
C VAL A 255 -4.16 6.65 18.34
N ALA A 256 -4.15 7.89 17.84
CA ALA A 256 -2.92 8.69 17.78
C ALA A 256 -2.35 8.97 19.18
N GLU A 257 -3.21 9.33 20.14
CA GLU A 257 -2.87 9.50 21.55
C GLU A 257 -2.33 8.21 22.17
N HIS A 258 -3.04 7.09 22.01
CA HIS A 258 -2.66 5.81 22.61
C HIS A 258 -1.27 5.32 22.15
N PHE A 259 -0.99 5.41 20.86
CA PHE A 259 0.30 4.96 20.31
C PHE A 259 1.41 6.01 20.38
N ASP A 260 1.13 7.21 20.90
CA ASP A 260 2.06 8.34 20.95
C ASP A 260 2.66 8.65 19.56
N LEU A 261 1.77 8.93 18.58
CA LEU A 261 2.20 9.23 17.21
C LEU A 261 2.75 10.66 17.11
N HIS A 262 4.08 10.81 17.09
CA HIS A 262 4.79 12.10 17.12
C HIS A 262 4.55 12.99 15.90
N PHE A 263 4.17 12.40 14.77
CA PHE A 263 3.83 13.16 13.57
C PHE A 263 2.40 13.71 13.57
N HIS A 264 1.55 13.24 14.48
CA HIS A 264 0.13 13.61 14.51
C HIS A 264 -0.05 14.89 15.33
N THR A 265 -0.83 15.83 14.79
CA THR A 265 -1.27 17.04 15.51
C THR A 265 -2.80 17.14 15.49
N PRO A 266 -3.43 17.83 16.46
CA PRO A 266 -4.89 17.99 16.49
C PRO A 266 -5.48 18.67 15.24
N ASP A 267 -4.69 19.51 14.58
CA ASP A 267 -5.01 20.26 13.36
C ASP A 267 -4.49 19.60 12.07
N MET A 268 -3.88 18.41 12.18
CA MET A 268 -3.35 17.68 11.04
C MET A 268 -4.44 17.49 9.98
N ARG A 269 -4.10 17.84 8.74
CA ARG A 269 -4.95 17.65 7.57
C ARG A 269 -4.45 16.49 6.75
N TYR A 270 -5.38 15.63 6.36
CA TYR A 270 -5.14 14.44 5.58
C TYR A 270 -5.52 14.70 4.12
N ARG A 271 -4.67 14.25 3.21
CA ARG A 271 -4.95 14.31 1.77
C ARG A 271 -6.14 13.42 1.42
N TRP A 272 -7.10 13.94 0.68
CA TRP A 272 -8.20 13.16 0.13
C TRP A 272 -8.44 13.58 -1.32
N PHE A 273 -7.86 12.85 -2.27
CA PHE A 273 -7.78 13.27 -3.68
C PHE A 273 -7.01 14.60 -3.86
N ASP A 274 -7.69 15.61 -4.37
CA ASP A 274 -7.24 16.99 -4.51
C ASP A 274 -7.58 17.86 -3.28
N GLN A 275 -8.27 17.28 -2.30
CA GLN A 275 -8.67 17.93 -1.06
C GLN A 275 -7.67 17.69 0.07
N GLN A 276 -7.79 18.50 1.12
CA GLN A 276 -7.16 18.27 2.42
C GLN A 276 -8.17 18.51 3.52
N TRP A 277 -8.37 17.53 4.40
CA TRP A 277 -9.35 17.62 5.48
C TRP A 277 -8.77 17.27 6.84
N SER A 278 -9.19 17.98 7.87
CA SER A 278 -9.00 17.52 9.24
C SER A 278 -9.80 16.23 9.49
N PHE A 279 -9.50 15.54 10.60
CA PHE A 279 -10.27 14.38 11.03
C PHE A 279 -11.79 14.69 11.09
N ARG A 280 -12.19 15.81 11.72
CA ARG A 280 -13.60 16.16 11.87
C ARG A 280 -14.28 16.44 10.53
N GLU A 281 -13.62 17.18 9.64
CA GLU A 281 -14.15 17.48 8.31
C GLU A 281 -14.37 16.20 7.50
N TYR A 282 -13.38 15.30 7.45
CA TYR A 282 -13.51 14.02 6.78
C TYR A 282 -14.68 13.20 7.34
N MET A 283 -14.78 13.07 8.66
CA MET A 283 -15.84 12.27 9.29
C MET A 283 -17.23 12.84 9.03
N ALA A 284 -17.39 14.17 9.07
CA ALA A 284 -18.66 14.82 8.75
C ALA A 284 -19.11 14.49 7.31
N ARG A 285 -18.16 14.55 6.36
CA ARG A 285 -18.39 14.27 4.95
C ARG A 285 -18.66 12.80 4.67
N TYR A 286 -17.84 11.92 5.22
CA TYR A 286 -17.99 10.47 5.07
C TYR A 286 -19.32 9.96 5.65
N ILE A 287 -19.68 10.38 6.88
CA ILE A 287 -20.95 10.01 7.50
C ILE A 287 -22.13 10.60 6.70
N GLY A 288 -22.00 11.84 6.25
CA GLY A 288 -23.02 12.52 5.45
C GLY A 288 -23.14 12.03 4.00
N LEU A 289 -22.21 11.19 3.53
CA LEU A 289 -22.03 10.84 2.10
C LEU A 289 -21.92 12.08 1.20
N ASP A 290 -21.17 13.09 1.66
CA ASP A 290 -20.96 14.31 0.92
C ASP A 290 -20.03 14.06 -0.29
N ALA A 291 -20.55 14.33 -1.48
CA ALA A 291 -19.85 14.22 -2.76
C ALA A 291 -19.75 15.57 -3.49
N SER A 292 -19.98 16.70 -2.79
CA SER A 292 -20.01 18.05 -3.37
C SER A 292 -18.64 18.71 -3.56
N TRP A 293 -17.60 17.88 -3.69
CA TRP A 293 -16.19 18.27 -3.87
C TRP A 293 -15.60 17.58 -5.11
#